data_AF-C5FLA5-F1
#
_entry.id   AF-C5FLA5-F1
#
_cell.length_a   1.000
_cell.length_b   1.000
_cell.length_c   1.000
_cell.angle_alpha   90.00
_cell.angle_beta   90.00
_cell.angle_gamma   90.00
#
_symmetry.space_group_name_H-M   'P 1'
#
loop_
_entity.id
_entity.type
_entity.pdbx_description
1 polymer ?
#
loop_
_entity_poly.entity_id
_entity_poly.type
_entity_poly.pdbx_seq_one_letter_code
_entity_poly.pdbx_strand_id
1 'polypeptide(L)'
;MPFSHKLELLVRVSRPTYWIGPPILYFFGMLQAGTYPQTIAEIILAAALSFPLSLVIYGVNDIYDHDTDIKNPRKGKAWADGAVLNKAHYQYILSACKVATTGILFLALPASIQSSQILGLISVSLAVAWAYSSPPIRFKERPVMDSMFSGLLYWSIWACGFVISKESTYSGRDILTHGAWVIFNVMGLHSLAAIIDANADAAAKVRTIATVYGEKCTALFIMASL
;
A
#
# COMPACT_ATOMS: atom_id res chain seq x y z
N MET A 1 6.73 27.99 -4.31
CA MET A 1 6.89 27.40 -2.96
C MET A 1 8.37 27.11 -2.72
N PRO A 2 8.95 27.52 -1.58
CA PRO A 2 10.34 27.22 -1.20
C PRO A 2 10.61 25.71 -1.14
N PHE A 3 11.88 25.30 -1.30
CA PHE A 3 12.26 23.88 -1.31
C PHE A 3 11.90 23.14 -0.02
N SER A 4 12.10 23.78 1.14
CA SER A 4 11.76 23.23 2.46
C SER A 4 10.28 22.83 2.57
N HIS A 5 9.39 23.71 2.12
CA HIS A 5 7.95 23.45 2.13
C HIS A 5 7.52 22.35 1.15
N LYS A 6 8.22 22.21 0.02
CA LYS A 6 7.96 21.11 -0.91
C LYS A 6 8.31 19.75 -0.29
N LEU A 7 9.44 19.67 0.42
CA LEU A 7 9.85 18.46 1.12
C LEU A 7 8.91 18.12 2.27
N GLU A 8 8.54 19.12 3.08
CA GLU A 8 7.56 18.99 4.16
C GLU A 8 6.23 18.44 3.64
N LEU A 9 5.76 18.94 2.50
CA LEU A 9 4.56 18.46 1.84
C LEU A 9 4.67 16.97 1.47
N LEU A 10 5.77 16.55 0.85
CA LEU A 10 5.97 15.14 0.48
C LEU A 10 6.01 14.23 1.71
N VAL A 11 6.70 14.63 2.77
CA VAL A 11 6.75 13.89 4.04
C VAL A 11 5.34 13.74 4.60
N ARG A 12 4.57 14.82 4.68
CA ARG A 12 3.21 14.78 5.23
C ARG A 12 2.26 13.92 4.38
N VAL A 13 2.33 14.03 3.06
CA VAL A 13 1.51 13.24 2.11
C VAL A 13 1.85 11.76 2.18
N SER A 14 3.12 11.40 2.37
CA SER A 14 3.55 10.01 2.52
C SER A 14 3.16 9.37 3.86
N ARG A 15 2.55 10.13 4.78
CA ARG A 15 2.07 9.70 6.11
C ARG A 15 3.15 8.92 6.91
N PRO A 16 4.08 9.62 7.59
CA PRO A 16 5.25 9.02 8.25
C PRO A 16 4.95 7.90 9.24
N THR A 17 3.77 7.95 9.86
CA THR A 17 3.26 6.90 10.75
C THR A 17 3.16 5.53 10.09
N TYR A 18 2.99 5.48 8.76
CA TYR A 18 2.82 4.24 8.00
C TYR A 18 4.09 3.76 7.30
N TRP A 19 5.20 4.50 7.38
CA TRP A 19 6.47 4.15 6.73
C TRP A 19 7.05 2.81 7.18
N ILE A 20 6.71 2.39 8.39
CA ILE A 20 7.19 1.13 8.99
C ILE A 20 6.37 -0.09 8.55
N GLY A 21 5.13 0.11 8.07
CA GLY A 21 4.21 -0.99 7.79
C GLY A 21 4.73 -1.95 6.71
N PRO A 22 5.02 -1.48 5.49
CA PRO A 22 5.52 -2.35 4.43
C PRO A 22 6.87 -3.01 4.75
N PRO A 23 7.90 -2.31 5.30
CA PRO A 23 9.15 -2.96 5.69
C PRO A 23 8.97 -4.08 6.73
N ILE A 24 8.07 -3.92 7.71
CA ILE A 24 7.79 -4.98 8.69
C ILE A 24 7.27 -6.24 8.00
N LEU A 25 6.34 -6.11 7.06
CA LEU A 25 5.81 -7.27 6.32
C LEU A 25 6.87 -7.92 5.42
N TYR A 26 7.73 -7.11 4.80
CA TYR A 26 8.89 -7.61 4.06
C TYR A 26 9.82 -8.43 4.96
N PHE A 27 10.20 -7.92 6.13
CA PHE A 27 11.03 -8.69 7.07
C PHE A 27 10.30 -9.92 7.62
N PHE A 28 8.99 -9.85 7.81
CA PHE A 28 8.20 -11.01 8.21
C PHE A 28 8.25 -12.13 7.16
N GLY A 29 8.23 -11.77 5.86
CA GLY A 29 8.47 -12.71 4.77
C GLY A 29 9.84 -13.39 4.86
N MET A 30 10.89 -12.62 5.13
CA MET A 30 12.25 -13.16 5.31
C MET A 30 12.30 -14.13 6.50
N LEU A 31 11.74 -13.73 7.64
CA LEU A 31 11.69 -14.55 8.86
C LEU A 31 10.92 -15.85 8.63
N GLN A 32 9.79 -15.78 7.92
CA GLN A 32 9.01 -16.98 7.56
C GLN A 32 9.79 -17.92 6.62
N ALA A 33 10.64 -17.36 5.75
CA ALA A 33 11.56 -18.15 4.93
C ALA A 33 12.79 -18.68 5.73
N GLY A 34 12.90 -18.33 7.01
CA GLY A 34 13.98 -18.78 7.90
C GLY A 34 15.25 -17.93 7.82
N THR A 35 15.16 -16.70 7.30
CA THR A 35 16.32 -15.81 7.17
C THR A 35 16.08 -14.44 7.79
N TYR A 36 17.16 -13.66 7.85
CA TYR A 36 17.18 -12.26 8.28
C TYR A 36 18.08 -11.48 7.33
N PRO A 37 18.03 -10.14 7.31
CA PRO A 37 18.87 -9.34 6.43
C PRO A 37 20.36 -9.62 6.63
N GLN A 38 21.01 -10.14 5.59
CA GLN A 38 22.45 -10.38 5.48
C GLN A 38 23.15 -9.35 4.61
N THR A 39 22.44 -8.74 3.64
CA THR A 39 23.05 -7.92 2.60
C THR A 39 22.51 -6.50 2.59
N ILE A 40 23.33 -5.59 2.07
CA ILE A 40 22.93 -4.20 1.84
C ILE A 40 21.76 -4.12 0.84
N ALA A 41 21.69 -5.05 -0.12
CA ALA A 41 20.60 -5.07 -1.10
C ALA A 41 19.22 -5.28 -0.44
N GLU A 42 19.14 -6.17 0.55
CA GLU A 42 17.90 -6.42 1.30
C GLU A 42 17.47 -5.20 2.12
N ILE A 43 18.42 -4.49 2.71
CA ILE A 43 18.17 -3.26 3.48
C ILE A 43 17.74 -2.11 2.55
N ILE A 44 18.38 -1.97 1.39
CA ILE A 44 18.00 -0.99 0.37
C ILE A 44 16.57 -1.24 -0.10
N LEU A 45 16.21 -2.51 -0.35
CA LEU A 45 14.84 -2.86 -0.74
C LEU A 45 13.84 -2.52 0.37
N ALA A 46 14.15 -2.84 1.63
CA ALA A 46 13.32 -2.45 2.77
C ALA A 46 13.14 -0.92 2.86
N ALA A 47 14.20 -0.14 2.63
CA ALA A 47 14.12 1.31 2.59
C ALA A 47 13.25 1.83 1.42
N ALA A 48 13.33 1.19 0.25
CA ALA A 48 12.49 1.50 -0.91
C ALA A 48 11.00 1.24 -0.63
N LEU A 49 10.70 0.19 0.15
CA LEU A 49 9.34 -0.16 0.58
C LEU A 49 8.80 0.76 1.69
N SER A 50 9.64 1.60 2.29
CA SER A 50 9.24 2.54 3.35
C SER A 50 8.66 3.84 2.74
N PHE A 51 9.29 4.99 3.00
CA PHE A 51 8.86 6.30 2.51
C PHE A 51 8.49 6.33 1.01
N PRO A 52 9.31 5.80 0.07
CA PRO A 52 8.99 5.90 -1.36
C PRO A 52 7.69 5.20 -1.72
N LEU A 53 7.46 3.98 -1.22
CA LEU A 53 6.23 3.25 -1.49
C LEU A 53 5.03 3.90 -0.80
N SER A 54 5.19 4.36 0.46
CA SER A 54 4.13 5.12 1.14
C SER A 54 3.75 6.38 0.36
N LEU A 55 4.74 7.09 -0.21
CA LEU A 55 4.46 8.24 -1.07
C LEU A 55 3.65 7.86 -2.31
N VAL A 56 3.92 6.72 -2.95
CA VAL A 56 3.11 6.23 -4.08
C VAL A 56 1.69 5.90 -3.63
N ILE A 57 1.51 5.09 -2.58
CA ILE A 57 0.20 4.66 -2.09
C ILE A 57 -0.66 5.88 -1.72
N TYR A 58 -0.10 6.77 -0.90
CA TYR A 58 -0.86 7.85 -0.28
C TYR A 58 -0.89 9.12 -1.13
N GLY A 59 0.18 9.43 -1.87
CA GLY A 59 0.21 10.58 -2.76
C GLY A 59 -0.74 10.43 -3.94
N VAL A 60 -0.82 9.23 -4.52
CA VAL A 60 -1.80 8.94 -5.58
C VAL A 60 -3.22 9.02 -5.02
N ASN A 61 -3.45 8.47 -3.82
CA ASN A 61 -4.74 8.55 -3.13
C ASN A 61 -5.20 10.01 -2.90
N ASP A 62 -4.35 10.85 -2.31
CA ASP A 62 -4.67 12.25 -2.00
C ASP A 62 -4.94 13.09 -3.27
N ILE A 63 -4.31 12.78 -4.40
CA ILE A 63 -4.59 13.45 -5.68
C ILE A 63 -6.00 13.14 -6.18
N TYR A 64 -6.39 11.87 -6.16
CA TYR A 64 -7.66 11.42 -6.74
C TYR A 64 -8.86 11.55 -5.79
N ASP A 65 -8.62 11.74 -4.49
CA ASP A 65 -9.67 11.93 -3.48
C ASP A 65 -9.87 13.38 -3.03
N HIS A 66 -9.12 14.33 -3.59
CA HIS A 66 -9.18 15.73 -3.17
C HIS A 66 -10.61 16.30 -3.05
N ASP A 67 -11.48 16.04 -4.02
CA ASP A 67 -12.83 16.62 -4.05
C ASP A 67 -13.73 16.05 -2.94
N THR A 68 -13.47 14.82 -2.47
CA THR A 68 -14.10 14.24 -1.28
C THR A 68 -13.41 14.71 0.01
N ASP A 69 -12.10 14.88 -0.02
CA ASP A 69 -11.28 15.22 1.14
C ASP A 69 -11.52 16.64 1.66
N ILE A 70 -11.73 17.60 0.76
CA ILE A 70 -12.09 18.98 1.13
C ILE A 70 -13.39 19.03 1.95
N LYS A 71 -14.29 18.08 1.72
CA LYS A 71 -15.59 18.03 2.39
C LYS A 71 -15.55 17.28 3.73
N ASN A 72 -14.44 16.59 4.03
CA ASN A 72 -14.32 15.76 5.23
C ASN A 72 -13.74 16.57 6.41
N PRO A 73 -14.51 16.82 7.49
CA PRO A 73 -14.04 17.59 8.64
C PRO A 73 -12.91 16.93 9.42
N ARG A 74 -12.62 15.64 9.21
CA ARG A 74 -11.53 14.89 9.85
C ARG A 74 -10.18 15.10 9.14
N LYS A 75 -10.18 15.37 7.83
CA LYS A 75 -8.96 15.32 7.01
C LYS A 75 -8.00 16.47 7.36
N GLY A 76 -6.71 16.14 7.54
CA GLY A 76 -5.65 17.11 7.83
C GLY A 76 -5.46 17.49 9.31
N LYS A 77 -6.29 16.96 10.21
CA LYS A 77 -6.22 17.23 11.66
C LYS A 77 -5.15 16.40 12.37
N ALA A 78 -4.96 15.14 11.99
CA ALA A 78 -3.86 14.31 12.48
C ALA A 78 -2.79 14.10 11.39
N TRP A 79 -1.56 13.83 11.82
CA TRP A 79 -0.46 13.45 10.93
C TRP A 79 -0.79 12.18 10.11
N ALA A 80 -1.63 11.31 10.66
CA ALA A 80 -2.12 10.10 10.00
C ALA A 80 -3.12 10.37 8.87
N ASP A 81 -3.83 11.51 8.89
CA ASP A 81 -4.90 11.82 7.92
C ASP A 81 -4.34 12.35 6.58
N GLY A 82 -3.06 12.74 6.54
CA GLY A 82 -2.42 13.37 5.38
C GLY A 82 -2.58 14.90 5.35
N ALA A 83 -2.41 15.52 4.18
CA ALA A 83 -2.60 16.96 3.98
C ALA A 83 -3.84 17.20 3.10
N VAL A 84 -4.64 18.23 3.40
CA VAL A 84 -5.64 18.72 2.44
C VAL A 84 -4.88 19.34 1.28
N LEU A 85 -4.81 18.59 0.18
CA LEU A 85 -3.96 18.95 -0.94
C LEU A 85 -4.54 20.16 -1.67
N ASN A 86 -3.69 21.12 -2.04
CA ASN A 86 -4.11 22.19 -2.96
C ASN A 86 -3.94 21.70 -4.41
N LYS A 87 -4.92 21.95 -5.29
CA LYS A 87 -4.83 21.63 -6.73
C LYS A 87 -3.54 22.12 -7.40
N ALA A 88 -2.97 23.23 -6.93
CA ALA A 88 -1.69 23.76 -7.41
C ALA A 88 -0.50 22.79 -7.24
N HIS A 89 -0.58 21.82 -6.32
CA HIS A 89 0.49 20.87 -6.02
C HIS A 89 0.30 19.49 -6.67
N TYR A 90 -0.79 19.26 -7.39
CA TYR A 90 -1.10 17.95 -7.99
C TYR A 90 0.01 17.43 -8.90
N GLN A 91 0.44 18.25 -9.85
CA GLN A 91 1.47 17.86 -10.82
C GLN A 91 2.80 17.57 -10.13
N TYR A 92 3.10 18.31 -9.05
CA TYR A 92 4.31 18.08 -8.26
C TYR A 92 4.27 16.73 -7.54
N ILE A 93 3.17 16.42 -6.84
CA ILE A 93 3.03 15.13 -6.13
C ILE A 93 2.95 13.98 -7.12
N LEU A 94 2.23 14.13 -8.23
CA LEU A 94 2.14 13.09 -9.26
C LEU A 94 3.52 12.80 -9.85
N SER A 95 4.32 13.84 -10.11
CA SER A 95 5.70 13.68 -10.57
C SER A 95 6.56 13.00 -9.51
N ALA A 96 6.41 13.37 -8.25
CA ALA A 96 7.12 12.72 -7.14
C ALA A 96 6.72 11.23 -7.00
N CYS A 97 5.45 10.88 -7.18
CA CYS A 97 4.99 9.49 -7.18
C CYS A 97 5.57 8.69 -8.36
N LYS A 98 5.65 9.29 -9.56
CA LYS A 98 6.29 8.66 -10.72
C LYS A 98 7.79 8.45 -10.50
N VAL A 99 8.48 9.46 -9.98
CA VAL A 99 9.91 9.37 -9.63
C VAL A 99 10.14 8.31 -8.55
N ALA A 100 9.29 8.27 -7.51
CA ALA A 100 9.35 7.25 -6.47
C ALA A 100 9.10 5.85 -7.05
N THR A 101 8.14 5.69 -7.96
CA THR A 101 7.86 4.42 -8.65
C THR A 101 9.10 3.92 -9.40
N THR A 102 9.71 4.78 -10.22
CA THR A 102 10.95 4.44 -10.94
C THR A 102 12.12 4.19 -9.99
N GLY A 103 12.22 4.99 -8.92
CA GLY A 103 13.23 4.84 -7.89
C GLY A 103 13.13 3.51 -7.16
N ILE A 104 11.94 3.06 -6.81
CA ILE A 104 11.71 1.74 -6.18
C ILE A 104 12.16 0.61 -7.11
N LEU A 105 11.81 0.66 -8.39
CA LEU A 105 12.26 -0.33 -9.37
C LEU A 105 13.78 -0.36 -9.49
N PHE A 106 14.43 0.81 -9.51
CA PHE A 106 15.89 0.91 -9.57
C PHE A 106 16.55 0.37 -8.29
N LEU A 107 16.03 0.74 -7.12
CA LEU A 107 16.53 0.27 -5.82
C LEU A 107 16.28 -1.23 -5.60
N ALA A 108 15.34 -1.84 -6.33
CA ALA A 108 15.09 -3.27 -6.32
C ALA A 108 16.08 -4.08 -7.18
N LEU A 109 16.87 -3.45 -8.06
CA LEU A 109 17.80 -4.16 -8.96
C LEU A 109 18.87 -4.99 -8.22
N PRO A 110 19.52 -4.51 -7.14
CA PRO A 110 20.48 -5.33 -6.41
C PRO A 110 19.83 -6.57 -5.79
N ALA A 111 18.62 -6.42 -5.26
CA ALA A 111 17.83 -7.53 -4.71
C ALA A 111 17.38 -8.50 -5.82
N SER A 112 17.12 -8.01 -7.04
CA SER A 112 16.71 -8.87 -8.16
C SER A 112 17.84 -9.75 -8.70
N ILE A 113 19.09 -9.39 -8.43
CA ILE A 113 20.25 -10.25 -8.72
C ILE A 113 20.23 -11.48 -7.78
N GLN A 114 19.79 -11.30 -6.54
CA GLN A 114 19.66 -12.39 -5.56
C GLN A 114 18.45 -13.28 -5.86
N SER A 115 17.33 -12.68 -6.25
CA SER A 115 16.12 -13.40 -6.64
C SER A 115 15.45 -12.75 -7.84
N SER A 116 15.37 -13.48 -8.95
CA SER A 116 14.79 -13.00 -10.22
C SER A 116 13.30 -12.62 -10.12
N GLN A 117 12.62 -13.06 -9.05
CA GLN A 117 11.19 -12.82 -8.81
C GLN A 117 10.90 -11.42 -8.25
N ILE A 118 11.92 -10.74 -7.70
CA ILE A 118 11.75 -9.46 -6.97
C ILE A 118 11.16 -8.37 -7.86
N LEU A 119 11.66 -8.18 -9.09
CA LEU A 119 11.14 -7.14 -9.97
C LEU A 119 9.68 -7.40 -10.35
N GLY A 120 9.29 -8.67 -10.53
CA GLY A 120 7.90 -9.04 -10.80
C GLY A 120 6.99 -8.69 -9.62
N LEU A 121 7.38 -9.07 -8.40
CA LEU A 121 6.60 -8.82 -7.19
C LEU A 121 6.51 -7.32 -6.86
N ILE A 122 7.61 -6.57 -7.01
CA ILE A 122 7.60 -5.10 -6.85
C ILE A 122 6.72 -4.44 -7.90
N SER A 123 6.75 -4.93 -9.14
CA SER A 123 5.87 -4.44 -10.20
C SER A 123 4.40 -4.69 -9.87
N VAL A 124 4.05 -5.84 -9.27
CA VAL A 124 2.71 -6.10 -8.74
C VAL A 124 2.35 -5.10 -7.64
N SER A 125 3.21 -4.92 -6.63
CA SER A 125 2.99 -3.95 -5.54
C SER A 125 2.71 -2.55 -6.09
N LEU A 126 3.55 -2.07 -7.02
CA LEU A 126 3.40 -0.73 -7.60
C LEU A 126 2.14 -0.64 -8.47
N ALA A 127 1.87 -1.64 -9.32
CA ALA A 127 0.68 -1.66 -10.16
C ALA A 127 -0.61 -1.62 -9.32
N VAL A 128 -0.66 -2.40 -8.23
CA VAL A 128 -1.79 -2.38 -7.30
C VAL A 128 -1.89 -1.04 -6.59
N ALA A 129 -0.79 -0.48 -6.08
CA ALA A 129 -0.80 0.83 -5.40
C ALA A 129 -1.38 1.95 -6.30
N TRP A 130 -1.01 1.95 -7.58
CA TRP A 130 -1.58 2.88 -8.56
C TRP A 130 -3.06 2.57 -8.84
N ALA A 131 -3.37 1.35 -9.28
CA ALA A 131 -4.72 0.94 -9.68
C ALA A 131 -5.75 1.01 -8.54
N TYR A 132 -5.30 0.96 -7.29
CA TYR A 132 -6.14 1.08 -6.11
C TYR A 132 -6.86 2.42 -6.05
N SER A 133 -6.15 3.52 -6.34
CA SER A 133 -6.66 4.88 -6.18
C SER A 133 -6.87 5.65 -7.50
N SER A 134 -6.21 5.25 -8.59
CA SER A 134 -6.28 5.96 -9.87
C SER A 134 -7.41 5.47 -10.79
N PRO A 135 -8.08 6.37 -11.53
CA PRO A 135 -8.98 6.01 -12.63
C PRO A 135 -8.25 5.31 -13.77
N PRO A 136 -8.91 4.44 -14.55
CA PRO A 136 -10.33 4.08 -14.47
C PRO A 136 -10.64 2.92 -13.50
N ILE A 137 -9.62 2.33 -12.87
CA ILE A 137 -9.81 1.11 -12.09
C ILE A 137 -10.39 1.42 -10.70
N ARG A 138 -9.72 2.27 -9.90
CA ARG A 138 -10.14 2.66 -8.53
C ARG A 138 -10.71 1.50 -7.71
N PHE A 139 -9.88 0.48 -7.43
CA PHE A 139 -10.34 -0.68 -6.65
C PHE A 139 -10.94 -0.31 -5.29
N LYS A 140 -10.49 0.79 -4.69
CA LYS A 140 -11.02 1.28 -3.42
C LYS A 140 -12.52 1.63 -3.42
N GLU A 141 -13.13 1.83 -4.59
CA GLU A 141 -14.58 2.09 -4.74
C GLU A 141 -15.36 0.86 -5.25
N ARG A 142 -14.69 -0.29 -5.26
CA ARG A 142 -15.25 -1.56 -5.71
C ARG A 142 -15.34 -2.49 -4.49
N PRO A 143 -16.54 -2.68 -3.91
CA PRO A 143 -16.73 -3.54 -2.74
C PRO A 143 -16.12 -4.93 -2.95
N VAL A 144 -15.52 -5.48 -1.89
CA VAL A 144 -14.75 -6.74 -1.87
C VAL A 144 -13.40 -6.61 -2.58
N MET A 145 -13.37 -6.04 -3.79
CA MET A 145 -12.12 -5.76 -4.50
C MET A 145 -11.23 -4.77 -3.75
N ASP A 146 -11.82 -3.79 -3.05
CA ASP A 146 -11.14 -2.87 -2.15
C ASP A 146 -10.25 -3.63 -1.15
N SER A 147 -10.85 -4.59 -0.45
CA SER A 147 -10.16 -5.39 0.56
C SER A 147 -9.19 -6.39 -0.08
N MET A 148 -9.58 -7.06 -1.16
CA MET A 148 -8.73 -8.03 -1.87
C MET A 148 -7.44 -7.41 -2.42
N PHE A 149 -7.55 -6.25 -3.08
CA PHE A 149 -6.38 -5.59 -3.66
C PHE A 149 -5.52 -4.90 -2.60
N SER A 150 -6.11 -4.45 -1.48
CA SER A 150 -5.32 -4.11 -0.29
C SER A 150 -4.50 -5.31 0.18
N GLY A 151 -5.13 -6.49 0.32
CA GLY A 151 -4.44 -7.74 0.65
C GLY A 151 -3.33 -8.12 -0.34
N LEU A 152 -3.59 -7.99 -1.64
CA LEU A 152 -2.63 -8.30 -2.70
C LEU A 152 -1.38 -7.40 -2.64
N LEU A 153 -1.56 -6.10 -2.35
CA LEU A 153 -0.46 -5.15 -2.20
C LEU A 153 0.50 -5.57 -1.07
N TYR A 154 -0.06 -5.87 0.10
CA TYR A 154 0.73 -6.26 1.27
C TYR A 154 1.29 -7.67 1.15
N TRP A 155 0.58 -8.57 0.47
CA TRP A 155 1.10 -9.89 0.11
C TRP A 155 2.30 -9.81 -0.82
N SER A 156 2.29 -8.95 -1.85
CA SER A 156 3.44 -8.84 -2.77
C SER A 156 4.66 -8.25 -2.08
N ILE A 157 4.48 -7.37 -1.08
CA ILE A 157 5.55 -6.87 -0.20
C ILE A 157 6.13 -8.01 0.65
N TRP A 158 5.29 -8.77 1.35
CA TRP A 158 5.71 -9.95 2.11
C TRP A 158 6.43 -10.96 1.22
N ALA A 159 5.90 -11.22 0.02
CA ALA A 159 6.46 -12.16 -0.93
C ALA A 159 7.87 -11.76 -1.36
N CYS A 160 8.17 -10.46 -1.51
CA CYS A 160 9.53 -9.99 -1.78
C CYS A 160 10.51 -10.47 -0.71
N GLY A 161 10.12 -10.38 0.57
CA GLY A 161 10.93 -10.88 1.67
C GLY A 161 11.02 -12.41 1.71
N PHE A 162 9.94 -13.10 1.40
CA PHE A 162 9.93 -14.56 1.38
C PHE A 162 10.84 -15.14 0.28
N VAL A 163 10.89 -14.52 -0.90
CA VAL A 163 11.66 -15.03 -2.04
C VAL A 163 13.10 -14.55 -2.09
N ILE A 164 13.45 -13.41 -1.48
CA ILE A 164 14.84 -12.91 -1.48
C ILE A 164 15.77 -13.81 -0.65
N SER A 165 15.19 -14.51 0.33
CA SER A 165 15.85 -15.38 1.29
C SER A 165 16.52 -16.62 0.71
N LYS A 166 16.23 -17.00 -0.54
CA LYS A 166 16.80 -18.22 -1.14
C LYS A 166 17.30 -17.98 -2.55
N GLU A 167 18.41 -18.63 -2.87
CA GLU A 167 18.97 -18.68 -4.23
C GLU A 167 18.06 -19.42 -5.22
N SER A 168 17.14 -20.24 -4.71
CA SER A 168 16.17 -21.00 -5.53
C SER A 168 14.90 -20.19 -5.82
N THR A 169 14.45 -20.22 -7.07
CA THR A 169 13.14 -19.69 -7.48
C THR A 169 12.00 -20.48 -6.83
N TYR A 170 11.10 -19.80 -6.13
CA TYR A 170 9.89 -20.40 -5.59
C TYR A 170 8.83 -20.53 -6.68
N SER A 171 8.03 -21.61 -6.67
CA SER A 171 6.86 -21.65 -7.53
C SER A 171 5.84 -20.62 -7.06
N GLY A 172 5.02 -20.09 -7.98
CA GLY A 172 3.93 -19.18 -7.60
C GLY A 172 2.96 -19.81 -6.60
N ARG A 173 2.79 -21.14 -6.67
CA ARG A 173 2.00 -21.92 -5.71
C ARG A 173 2.62 -21.89 -4.31
N ASP A 174 3.94 -22.00 -4.18
CA ASP A 174 4.60 -21.98 -2.88
C ASP A 174 4.44 -20.61 -2.21
N ILE A 175 4.68 -19.53 -2.95
CA ILE A 175 4.51 -18.16 -2.47
C ILE A 175 3.06 -17.93 -2.02
N LEU A 176 2.09 -18.36 -2.83
CA LEU A 176 0.68 -18.21 -2.49
C LEU A 176 0.30 -19.05 -1.27
N THR A 177 0.74 -20.30 -1.19
CA THR A 177 0.41 -21.20 -0.07
C THR A 177 0.95 -20.67 1.25
N HIS A 178 2.19 -20.16 1.26
CA HIS A 178 2.82 -19.61 2.46
C HIS A 178 2.33 -18.18 2.79
N GLY A 179 1.84 -17.45 1.79
CA GLY A 179 1.43 -16.05 1.92
C GLY A 179 -0.08 -15.81 1.95
N ALA A 180 -0.92 -16.81 1.71
CA ALA A 180 -2.37 -16.65 1.62
C ALA A 180 -2.94 -15.98 2.87
N TRP A 181 -2.40 -16.31 4.04
CA TRP A 181 -2.76 -15.68 5.31
C TRP A 181 -2.61 -14.15 5.28
N VAL A 182 -1.60 -13.60 4.59
CA VAL A 182 -1.39 -12.14 4.47
C VAL A 182 -2.55 -11.50 3.74
N ILE A 183 -2.97 -12.10 2.62
CA ILE A 183 -4.09 -11.59 1.81
C ILE A 183 -5.35 -11.53 2.67
N PHE A 184 -5.70 -12.67 3.31
CA PHE A 184 -6.93 -12.78 4.10
C PHE A 184 -6.92 -11.90 5.36
N ASN A 185 -5.82 -11.87 6.12
CA ASN A 185 -5.73 -11.03 7.32
C ASN A 185 -5.83 -9.54 6.98
N VAL A 186 -5.16 -9.09 5.91
CA VAL A 186 -5.24 -7.69 5.46
C VAL A 186 -6.63 -7.37 4.93
N MET A 187 -7.28 -8.30 4.22
CA MET A 187 -8.70 -8.14 3.81
C MET A 187 -9.61 -7.94 5.02
N GLY A 188 -9.42 -8.72 6.09
CA GLY A 188 -10.17 -8.59 7.34
C GLY A 188 -9.91 -7.24 8.02
N LEU A 189 -8.64 -6.86 8.21
CA LEU A 189 -8.28 -5.57 8.82
C LEU A 189 -8.77 -4.36 8.01
N HIS A 190 -8.70 -4.42 6.68
CA HIS A 190 -9.22 -3.39 5.80
C HIS A 190 -10.75 -3.28 5.92
N SER A 191 -11.45 -4.42 5.94
CA SER A 191 -12.90 -4.46 6.10
C SER A 191 -13.34 -3.94 7.47
N LEU A 192 -12.55 -4.19 8.52
CA LEU A 192 -12.80 -3.63 9.86
C LEU A 192 -12.69 -2.10 9.84
N ALA A 193 -11.65 -1.55 9.20
CA ALA A 193 -11.52 -0.11 9.02
C ALA A 193 -12.71 0.47 8.24
N ALA A 194 -13.18 -0.24 7.21
CA ALA A 194 -14.37 0.17 6.44
C ALA A 194 -15.65 0.19 7.28
N ILE A 195 -15.82 -0.71 8.26
CA ILE A 195 -16.96 -0.65 9.21
C ILE A 195 -16.87 0.62 10.06
N ILE A 196 -15.69 0.94 10.59
CA ILE A 196 -15.49 2.12 11.44
C ILE A 196 -15.80 3.41 10.67
N ASP A 197 -15.41 3.48 9.39
CA ASP A 197 -15.64 4.64 8.52
C ASP A 197 -17.00 4.61 7.78
N ALA A 198 -17.84 3.58 7.96
CA ALA A 198 -19.04 3.33 7.15
C ALA A 198 -20.02 4.52 7.08
N ASN A 199 -20.29 5.17 8.21
CA ASN A 199 -21.19 6.33 8.24
C ASN A 199 -20.62 7.54 7.49
N ALA A 200 -19.32 7.77 7.60
CA ALA A 200 -18.64 8.87 6.90
C ALA A 200 -18.56 8.59 5.40
N ASP A 201 -18.24 7.35 5.02
CA ASP A 201 -18.18 6.91 3.63
C ASP A 201 -19.55 6.96 2.94
N ALA A 202 -20.62 6.56 3.66
CA ALA A 202 -21.99 6.65 3.16
C ALA A 202 -22.41 8.10 2.90
N ALA A 203 -22.08 9.02 3.81
CA ALA A 203 -22.33 10.45 3.63
C ALA A 203 -21.56 11.03 2.43
N ALA A 204 -20.35 10.53 2.17
CA ALA A 204 -19.52 10.89 1.02
C ALA A 204 -19.86 10.13 -0.27
N LYS A 205 -20.85 9.23 -0.25
CA LYS A 205 -21.25 8.34 -1.36
C LYS A 205 -20.12 7.43 -1.87
N VAL A 206 -19.19 7.05 -0.99
CA VAL A 206 -18.11 6.11 -1.28
C VAL A 206 -18.65 4.68 -1.19
N ARG A 207 -18.38 3.87 -2.21
CA ARG A 207 -18.82 2.48 -2.29
C ARG A 207 -17.74 1.54 -1.76
N THR A 208 -17.77 1.26 -0.46
CA THR A 208 -16.91 0.27 0.21
C THR A 208 -17.70 -1.01 0.48
N ILE A 209 -17.03 -2.07 0.92
CA ILE A 209 -17.70 -3.29 1.38
C ILE A 209 -18.75 -2.99 2.47
N ALA A 210 -18.43 -2.09 3.41
CA ALA A 210 -19.31 -1.73 4.51
C ALA A 210 -20.52 -0.89 4.08
N THR A 211 -20.35 0.07 3.16
CA THR A 211 -21.48 0.90 2.71
C THR A 211 -22.44 0.15 1.78
N VAL A 212 -21.96 -0.89 1.08
CA VAL A 212 -22.78 -1.66 0.13
C VAL A 212 -23.46 -2.86 0.78
N TYR A 213 -22.75 -3.63 1.62
CA TYR A 213 -23.30 -4.84 2.23
C TYR A 213 -23.75 -4.64 3.69
N GLY A 214 -23.44 -3.49 4.29
CA GLY A 214 -23.74 -3.18 5.68
C GLY A 214 -22.74 -3.81 6.66
N GLU A 215 -22.76 -3.30 7.89
CA GLU A 215 -21.81 -3.70 8.95
C GLU A 215 -21.88 -5.19 9.28
N LYS A 216 -23.09 -5.78 9.35
CA LYS A 216 -23.28 -7.20 9.71
C LYS A 216 -22.66 -8.16 8.68
N CYS A 217 -22.92 -7.94 7.40
CA CYS A 217 -22.34 -8.77 6.33
C CYS A 217 -20.82 -8.58 6.25
N THR A 218 -20.35 -7.35 6.48
CA THR A 218 -18.92 -7.05 6.51
C THR A 218 -18.23 -7.72 7.71
N ALA A 219 -18.87 -7.77 8.87
CA ALA A 219 -18.37 -8.51 10.02
C ALA A 219 -18.25 -10.02 9.76
N LEU A 220 -19.24 -10.62 9.09
CA LEU A 220 -19.17 -12.02 8.65
C LEU A 220 -18.03 -12.25 7.65
N PHE A 221 -17.81 -11.31 6.73
CA PHE A 221 -16.70 -11.35 5.79
C PHE A 221 -15.33 -11.30 6.50
N ILE A 222 -15.19 -10.46 7.54
CA ILE A 222 -13.99 -10.41 8.39
C ILE A 222 -13.76 -11.76 9.04
N MET A 223 -14.79 -12.36 9.67
CA MET A 223 -14.69 -13.66 10.33
C MET A 223 -14.30 -14.79 9.37
N ALA A 224 -14.72 -14.72 8.11
CA ALA A 224 -14.33 -15.69 7.08
C ALA A 224 -12.91 -15.47 6.53
N SER A 225 -12.31 -14.31 6.80
CA SER A 225 -10.98 -13.90 6.33
C SER A 225 -9.89 -14.02 7.40
N LEU A 226 -10.22 -14.46 8.62
CA LEU A 226 -9.29 -14.70 9.73
C LEU A 226 -9.15 -16.21 9.97
#